data_AF-A0A0B3AID4-F1
#
_entry.id   AF-A0A0B3AID4-F1
#
_cell.length_a   1.000
_cell.length_b   1.000
_cell.length_c   1.000
_cell.angle_alpha   90.00
_cell.angle_beta   90.00
_cell.angle_gamma   90.00
#
_symmetry.space_group_name_H-M   'P 1'
#
loop_
_entity.id
_entity.type
_entity.pdbx_description
1 polymer ?
#
loop_
_entity_poly.entity_id
_entity_poly.type
_entity_poly.pdbx_seq_one_letter_code
_entity_poly.pdbx_strand_id
1 'polypeptide(L)'
;MVFYNPFTTRISGISNEPIPAIVYPSLGAEKVFSRKERGCLERYLQQALVINKQNVPSDTEYMISVLWEDNNSKMADVRLSRQVQSYGFGPLNFIALFRNLEPYTPDPTKPEGHTCGNEDVIIGREEEHRVRAGEDNLQEYLFGRRPALPKRLRVGKSFYLVR
;
A
#
# COMPACT_ATOMS: atom_id res chain seq x y z
N MET A 1 12.30 -6.85 -5.51
CA MET A 1 11.44 -7.36 -4.41
C MET A 1 10.25 -8.16 -4.98
N VAL A 2 9.88 -9.27 -4.34
CA VAL A 2 8.72 -10.12 -4.72
C VAL A 2 7.61 -9.93 -3.68
N PHE A 3 6.34 -10.09 -4.04
CA PHE A 3 5.19 -9.78 -3.18
C PHE A 3 4.26 -10.97 -2.96
N TYR A 4 3.66 -11.03 -1.77
CA TYR A 4 2.50 -11.86 -1.49
C TYR A 4 1.29 -11.39 -2.31
N ASN A 5 0.22 -12.19 -2.32
CA ASN A 5 -1.03 -11.77 -2.95
C ASN A 5 -1.56 -10.50 -2.22
N PRO A 6 -1.90 -9.44 -2.96
CA PRO A 6 -2.47 -8.25 -2.36
C PRO A 6 -3.87 -8.52 -1.82
N PHE A 7 -4.30 -7.69 -0.88
CA PHE A 7 -5.65 -7.75 -0.33
C PHE A 7 -6.17 -6.34 -0.05
N THR A 8 -7.49 -6.20 -0.02
CA THR A 8 -8.14 -4.93 0.30
C THR A 8 -8.63 -4.94 1.74
N THR A 9 -8.49 -3.80 2.42
CA THR A 9 -8.98 -3.56 3.77
C THR A 9 -9.50 -2.13 3.90
N ARG A 10 -9.88 -1.69 5.11
CA ARG A 10 -10.23 -0.30 5.43
C ARG A 10 -9.46 0.16 6.66
N ILE A 11 -8.87 1.35 6.58
CA ILE A 11 -8.09 1.96 7.66
C ILE A 11 -8.94 3.04 8.34
N SER A 12 -9.16 2.88 9.64
CA SER A 12 -10.04 3.77 10.43
C SER A 12 -9.23 4.78 11.25
N GLY A 13 -9.88 5.84 11.72
CA GLY A 13 -9.30 6.82 12.66
C GLY A 13 -8.51 7.96 12.02
N ILE A 14 -8.41 7.99 10.70
CA ILE A 14 -7.78 9.10 9.94
C ILE A 14 -8.81 10.15 9.55
N SER A 15 -9.99 9.69 9.12
CA SER A 15 -11.15 10.52 8.73
C SER A 15 -12.43 10.00 9.41
N ASN A 16 -13.56 10.69 9.20
CA ASN A 16 -14.86 10.24 9.70
C ASN A 16 -15.25 8.87 9.14
N GLU A 17 -14.86 8.58 7.88
CA GLU A 17 -15.07 7.28 7.26
C GLU A 17 -13.76 6.50 7.12
N PRO A 18 -13.78 5.17 7.28
CA PRO A 18 -12.60 4.35 7.04
C PRO A 18 -12.14 4.43 5.58
N ILE A 19 -10.87 4.77 5.35
CA ILE A 19 -10.30 4.88 4.01
C ILE A 19 -9.97 3.48 3.48
N PRO A 20 -10.49 3.05 2.31
CA PRO A 20 -10.10 1.80 1.66
C PRO A 20 -8.59 1.74 1.37
N ALA A 21 -8.00 0.57 1.56
CA ALA A 21 -6.57 0.35 1.32
C ALA A 21 -6.31 -0.96 0.57
N ILE A 22 -5.55 -0.90 -0.50
CA ILE A 22 -4.97 -2.08 -1.17
C ILE A 22 -3.57 -2.30 -0.59
N VAL A 23 -3.36 -3.45 0.03
CA VAL A 23 -2.13 -3.76 0.75
C VAL A 23 -1.29 -4.77 -0.03
N TYR A 24 -0.02 -4.44 -0.24
CA TYR A 24 1.00 -5.21 -0.94
C TYR A 24 2.14 -5.60 0.02
N PRO A 25 2.04 -6.76 0.70
CA PRO A 25 3.13 -7.26 1.53
C PRO A 25 4.25 -7.83 0.66
N SER A 26 5.48 -7.40 0.89
CA SER A 26 6.66 -7.99 0.25
C SER A 26 7.11 -9.27 0.93
N LEU A 27 7.81 -10.12 0.18
CA LEU A 27 8.58 -11.23 0.72
C LEU A 27 9.71 -10.68 1.61
N GLY A 28 9.80 -11.18 2.84
CA GLY A 28 10.71 -10.66 3.87
C GLY A 28 10.00 -9.82 4.92
N ALA A 29 8.83 -9.24 4.63
CA ALA A 29 8.02 -8.53 5.61
C ALA A 29 7.69 -9.41 6.84
N GLU A 30 7.63 -10.73 6.67
CA GLU A 30 7.39 -11.67 7.76
C GLU A 30 8.46 -11.69 8.86
N LYS A 31 9.64 -11.10 8.63
CA LYS A 31 10.67 -10.94 9.66
C LYS A 31 10.28 -9.92 10.73
N VAL A 32 9.48 -8.92 10.36
CA VAL A 32 9.07 -7.81 11.24
C VAL A 32 7.56 -7.78 11.48
N PHE A 33 6.77 -8.53 10.70
CA PHE A 33 5.33 -8.69 10.86
C PHE A 33 4.94 -10.16 11.04
N SER A 34 4.21 -10.47 12.11
CA SER A 34 3.80 -11.85 12.39
C SER A 34 2.72 -12.33 11.42
N ARG A 35 3.05 -13.31 10.57
CA ARG A 35 2.09 -13.95 9.64
C ARG A 35 0.97 -14.74 10.34
N LYS A 36 1.16 -15.09 11.62
CA LYS A 36 0.16 -15.79 12.45
C LYS A 36 -0.84 -14.82 13.08
N GLU A 37 -0.49 -13.54 13.16
CA GLU A 37 -1.28 -12.51 13.79
C GLU A 37 -2.08 -11.74 12.72
N ARG A 38 -3.37 -12.08 12.58
CA ARG A 38 -4.23 -11.41 11.61
C ARG A 38 -4.36 -9.92 11.96
N GLY A 39 -4.35 -9.06 10.94
CA GLY A 39 -4.50 -7.62 11.12
C GLY A 39 -3.22 -6.88 11.51
N CYS A 40 -2.04 -7.54 11.58
CA CYS A 40 -0.81 -6.89 12.04
C CYS A 40 -0.33 -5.80 11.07
N LEU A 41 -0.53 -5.98 9.76
CA LEU A 41 -0.21 -4.98 8.74
C LEU A 41 -1.18 -3.80 8.82
N GLU A 42 -2.48 -4.08 8.96
CA GLU A 42 -3.54 -3.09 9.07
C GLU A 42 -3.35 -2.22 10.32
N ARG A 43 -3.06 -2.84 11.48
CA ARG A 43 -2.76 -2.11 12.72
C ARG A 43 -1.54 -1.21 12.58
N TYR A 44 -0.48 -1.67 11.92
CA TYR A 44 0.70 -0.86 11.67
C TYR A 44 0.39 0.36 10.78
N LEU A 45 -0.29 0.14 9.64
CA LEU A 45 -0.70 1.23 8.75
C LEU A 45 -1.62 2.22 9.46
N GLN A 46 -2.61 1.72 10.21
CA GLN A 46 -3.51 2.55 11.00
C GLN A 46 -2.74 3.42 12.00
N GLN A 47 -1.82 2.83 12.77
CA GLN A 47 -1.02 3.59 13.73
C GLN A 47 -0.16 4.65 13.04
N ALA A 48 0.56 4.29 11.98
CA ALA A 48 1.42 5.21 11.23
C ALA A 48 0.64 6.41 10.69
N LEU A 49 -0.53 6.15 10.10
CA LEU A 49 -1.37 7.19 9.50
C LEU A 49 -2.13 8.03 10.53
N VAL A 50 -2.54 7.45 11.67
CA VAL A 50 -3.20 8.21 12.74
C VAL A 50 -2.22 9.16 13.44
N ILE A 51 -0.99 8.69 13.72
CA ILE A 51 0.07 9.53 14.31
C ILE A 51 0.41 10.70 13.37
N ASN A 52 0.39 10.45 12.06
CA ASN A 52 0.78 11.42 11.03
C ASN A 52 -0.41 11.95 10.23
N LYS A 53 -1.61 12.00 10.84
CA LYS A 53 -2.86 12.32 10.13
C LYS A 53 -2.87 13.68 9.44
N GLN A 54 -2.08 14.63 9.94
CA GLN A 54 -1.88 15.95 9.32
C GLN A 54 -1.27 15.88 7.92
N ASN A 55 -0.59 14.77 7.59
CA ASN A 55 0.00 14.52 6.28
C ASN A 55 -0.93 13.74 5.34
N VAL A 56 -2.15 13.39 5.79
CA VAL A 56 -3.14 12.72 4.97
C VAL A 56 -4.13 13.76 4.42
N PRO A 57 -4.16 13.98 3.09
CA PRO A 57 -5.14 14.89 2.48
C PRO A 57 -6.57 14.49 2.85
N SER A 58 -7.40 15.46 3.20
CA SER A 58 -8.78 15.22 3.66
C SER A 58 -9.69 14.62 2.60
N ASP A 59 -9.31 14.72 1.33
CA ASP A 59 -10.01 14.20 0.16
C ASP A 59 -9.35 12.93 -0.40
N THR A 60 -8.60 12.20 0.43
CA THR A 60 -8.08 10.87 0.07
C THR A 60 -9.24 9.88 -0.07
N GLU A 61 -9.42 9.30 -1.26
CA GLU A 61 -10.49 8.34 -1.54
C GLU A 61 -10.08 6.90 -1.21
N TYR A 62 -8.84 6.54 -1.49
CA TYR A 62 -8.26 5.24 -1.18
C TYR A 62 -6.75 5.34 -1.08
N MET A 63 -6.12 4.27 -0.62
CA MET A 63 -4.66 4.16 -0.59
C MET A 63 -4.16 2.85 -1.17
N ILE A 64 -2.94 2.87 -1.71
CA ILE A 64 -2.16 1.68 -2.03
C ILE A 64 -0.95 1.68 -1.11
N SER A 65 -0.74 0.59 -0.38
CA SER A 65 0.34 0.48 0.59
C SER A 65 1.24 -0.71 0.30
N VAL A 66 2.55 -0.48 0.15
CA VAL A 66 3.56 -1.52 0.03
C VAL A 66 4.29 -1.65 1.36
N LEU A 67 4.31 -2.85 1.96
CA LEU A 67 5.00 -3.08 3.24
C LEU A 67 6.21 -4.00 3.06
N TRP A 68 7.32 -3.62 3.66
CA TRP A 68 8.56 -4.39 3.62
C TRP A 68 9.38 -4.28 4.89
N GLU A 69 10.47 -5.03 4.90
CA GLU A 69 11.49 -5.02 5.93
C GLU A 69 12.77 -4.39 5.37
N ASP A 70 13.35 -3.46 6.11
CA ASP A 70 14.68 -2.89 5.83
C ASP A 70 15.48 -2.79 7.13
N ASN A 71 16.59 -3.53 7.24
CA ASN A 71 17.45 -3.57 8.43
C ASN A 71 16.65 -3.74 9.75
N ASN A 72 15.78 -4.74 9.80
CA ASN A 72 14.82 -5.05 10.87
C ASN A 72 13.79 -3.95 11.17
N SER A 73 13.70 -2.93 10.32
CA SER A 73 12.68 -1.88 10.43
C SER A 73 11.43 -2.27 9.66
N LYS A 74 10.27 -1.89 10.21
CA LYS A 74 8.98 -1.95 9.52
C LYS A 74 8.87 -0.75 8.58
N MET A 75 8.80 -1.03 7.29
CA MET A 75 8.68 0.00 6.25
C MET A 75 7.29 -0.04 5.60
N ALA A 76 6.75 1.13 5.27
CA ALA A 76 5.58 1.24 4.42
C ALA A 76 5.66 2.45 3.47
N ASP A 77 5.48 2.19 2.18
CA ASP A 77 5.18 3.20 1.17
C ASP A 77 3.66 3.26 1.04
N VAL A 78 3.08 4.42 1.29
CA VAL A 78 1.64 4.64 1.25
C VAL A 78 1.35 5.72 0.21
N ARG A 79 0.74 5.31 -0.90
CA ARG A 79 0.19 6.22 -1.90
C ARG A 79 -1.24 6.56 -1.54
N LEU A 80 -1.48 7.82 -1.21
CA LEU A 80 -2.78 8.37 -0.91
C LEU A 80 -3.37 8.94 -2.21
N SER A 81 -4.35 8.24 -2.75
CA SER A 81 -4.97 8.58 -4.03
C SER A 81 -6.17 9.49 -3.80
N ARG A 82 -6.15 10.64 -4.45
CA ARG A 82 -7.25 11.60 -4.53
C ARG A 82 -7.98 11.43 -5.87
N GLN A 83 -9.20 11.96 -5.97
CA GLN A 83 -10.03 11.86 -7.17
C GLN A 83 -9.29 12.32 -8.44
N VAL A 84 -9.40 11.53 -9.52
CA VAL A 84 -8.89 11.87 -10.87
C VAL A 84 -9.88 12.81 -11.54
N GLN A 85 -9.43 13.97 -12.02
CA GLN A 85 -10.30 14.94 -12.71
C GLN A 85 -10.43 14.69 -14.23
N SER A 86 -9.56 13.86 -14.86
CA SER A 86 -9.62 13.56 -16.31
C SER A 86 -8.77 12.37 -16.76
N TYR A 87 -9.13 11.80 -17.92
CA TYR A 87 -8.45 10.68 -18.60
C TYR A 87 -6.98 11.02 -18.93
N GLY A 88 -6.05 10.10 -18.60
CA GLY A 88 -4.62 10.21 -18.90
C GLY A 88 -3.73 10.80 -17.79
N PHE A 89 -4.31 11.38 -16.73
CA PHE A 89 -3.56 11.94 -15.60
C PHE A 89 -3.46 11.02 -14.38
N GLY A 90 -4.37 10.03 -14.26
CA GLY A 90 -4.45 9.17 -13.08
C GLY A 90 -4.73 9.94 -11.79
N PRO A 91 -4.79 9.28 -10.62
CA PRO A 91 -5.01 9.97 -9.35
C PRO A 91 -3.83 10.86 -8.99
N LEU A 92 -4.14 12.04 -8.48
CA LEU A 92 -3.15 12.83 -7.75
C LEU A 92 -2.77 12.01 -6.52
N ASN A 93 -1.53 11.53 -6.51
CA ASN A 93 -1.01 10.68 -5.45
C ASN A 93 -0.08 11.50 -4.55
N PHE A 94 -0.35 11.49 -3.25
CA PHE A 94 0.63 11.87 -2.25
C PHE A 94 1.32 10.60 -1.75
N ILE A 95 2.66 10.59 -1.74
CA ILE A 95 3.44 9.44 -1.26
C ILE A 95 3.92 9.75 0.15
N ALA A 96 3.50 8.93 1.10
CA ALA A 96 3.98 8.93 2.48
C ALA A 96 4.81 7.68 2.73
N LEU A 97 6.07 7.86 3.13
CA LEU A 97 6.95 6.77 3.48
C LEU A 97 7.14 6.72 4.99
N PHE A 98 7.00 5.54 5.58
CA PHE A 98 7.13 5.34 7.03
C PHE A 98 8.22 4.32 7.35
N ARG A 99 8.99 4.61 8.41
CA ARG A 99 9.93 3.70 9.06
C ARG A 99 9.58 3.62 10.54
N ASN A 100 9.19 2.43 11.01
CA ASN A 100 8.79 2.20 12.40
C ASN A 100 7.75 3.21 12.93
N LEU A 101 6.72 3.52 12.12
CA LEU A 101 5.65 4.50 12.37
C LEU A 101 6.00 5.98 12.16
N GLU A 102 7.29 6.31 12.03
CA GLU A 102 7.75 7.68 11.80
C GLU A 102 7.86 7.98 10.30
N PRO A 103 7.58 9.22 9.85
CA PRO A 103 7.86 9.64 8.49
C PRO A 103 9.34 9.43 8.15
N TYR A 104 9.59 8.92 6.95
CA TYR A 104 10.94 8.63 6.48
C TYR A 104 11.19 9.29 5.13
N THR A 105 12.27 10.05 5.05
CA THR A 105 12.77 10.61 3.79
C THR A 105 14.03 9.86 3.40
N PRO A 106 14.07 9.21 2.21
CA PRO A 106 15.26 8.57 1.70
C PRO A 106 16.42 9.55 1.62
N ASP A 107 17.59 9.17 2.13
CA ASP A 107 18.82 9.93 1.95
C ASP A 107 19.53 9.41 0.69
N PRO A 108 19.56 10.17 -0.41
CA PRO A 108 20.15 9.71 -1.68
C PRO A 108 21.67 9.49 -1.59
N THR A 109 22.31 9.95 -0.51
CA THR A 109 23.76 9.80 -0.28
C THR A 109 24.10 8.53 0.51
N LYS A 110 23.09 7.79 1.01
CA LYS A 110 23.28 6.56 1.77
C LYS A 110 22.75 5.35 1.01
N PRO A 111 23.44 4.19 1.08
CA PRO A 111 22.97 2.95 0.48
C PRO A 111 21.74 2.34 1.20
N GLU A 112 21.36 2.90 2.35
CA GLU A 112 20.22 2.48 3.15
C GLU A 112 19.04 3.43 2.91
N GLY A 113 17.85 2.88 2.67
CA GLY A 113 16.63 3.68 2.60
C GLY A 113 15.98 3.90 1.25
N HIS A 114 16.13 2.97 0.30
CA HIS A 114 15.41 3.09 -0.97
C HIS A 114 13.91 2.85 -0.78
N THR A 115 13.08 3.54 -1.59
CA THR A 115 11.67 3.18 -1.77
C THR A 115 11.59 1.75 -2.34
N CYS A 116 10.41 1.15 -2.33
CA CYS A 116 10.29 -0.22 -2.79
C CYS A 116 10.55 -0.26 -4.31
N GLY A 117 11.74 -0.66 -4.75
CA GLY A 117 12.14 -0.53 -6.18
C GLY A 117 11.30 -1.28 -7.22
N ASN A 118 10.28 -2.05 -6.82
CA ASN A 118 9.29 -2.64 -7.73
C ASN A 118 7.88 -2.02 -7.59
N GLU A 119 7.73 -0.96 -6.81
CA GLU A 119 6.47 -0.24 -6.60
C GLU A 119 5.91 0.30 -7.92
N ASP A 120 6.75 0.85 -8.81
CA ASP A 120 6.28 1.38 -10.09
C ASP A 120 5.61 0.31 -10.95
N VAL A 121 6.05 -0.95 -10.86
CA VAL A 121 5.39 -2.06 -11.56
C VAL A 121 4.04 -2.40 -10.92
N ILE A 122 3.93 -2.31 -9.59
CA ILE A 122 2.64 -2.45 -8.90
C ILE A 122 1.69 -1.34 -9.36
N ILE A 123 2.16 -0.10 -9.38
CA ILE A 123 1.34 1.05 -9.73
C ILE A 123 0.87 1.01 -11.18
N GLY A 124 1.75 0.67 -12.12
CA GLY A 124 1.33 0.47 -13.51
C GLY A 124 0.24 -0.60 -13.66
N ARG A 125 0.30 -1.67 -12.86
CA ARG A 125 -0.73 -2.72 -12.85
C ARG A 125 -2.04 -2.29 -12.20
N GLU A 126 -1.97 -1.51 -11.14
CA GLU A 126 -3.14 -0.94 -10.50
C GLU A 126 -3.86 0.02 -11.44
N GLU A 127 -3.13 0.86 -12.16
CA GLU A 127 -3.71 1.78 -13.14
C GLU A 127 -4.39 1.02 -14.30
N GLU A 128 -3.73 0.01 -14.87
CA GLU A 128 -4.35 -0.87 -15.87
C GLU A 128 -5.66 -1.51 -15.36
N HIS A 129 -5.68 -1.90 -14.09
CA HIS A 129 -6.84 -2.53 -13.48
C HIS A 129 -7.97 -1.52 -13.20
N ARG A 130 -7.62 -0.33 -12.71
CA ARG A 130 -8.55 0.79 -12.49
C ARG A 130 -9.26 1.18 -13.78
N VAL A 131 -8.50 1.38 -14.86
CA VAL A 131 -9.06 1.72 -16.18
C VAL A 131 -10.00 0.63 -16.69
N ARG A 132 -9.68 -0.66 -16.47
CA ARG A 132 -10.54 -1.78 -16.89
C ARG A 132 -11.81 -1.93 -16.07
N ALA A 133 -11.78 -1.64 -14.77
CA ALA A 133 -12.97 -1.65 -13.92
C ALA A 133 -13.95 -0.52 -14.30
N GLY A 134 -13.47 0.49 -15.03
CA GLY A 134 -14.22 1.70 -15.35
C GLY A 134 -13.93 2.79 -14.33
N GLU A 135 -13.63 3.99 -14.80
CA GLU A 135 -13.18 5.10 -13.96
C GLU A 135 -14.22 5.50 -12.90
N ASP A 136 -15.51 5.30 -13.20
CA ASP A 136 -16.64 5.59 -12.31
C ASP A 136 -16.95 4.44 -11.34
N ASN A 137 -16.28 3.28 -11.45
CA ASN A 137 -16.56 2.11 -10.62
C ASN A 137 -15.44 1.81 -9.62
N LEU A 138 -15.16 2.81 -8.78
CA LEU A 138 -14.15 2.70 -7.72
C LEU A 138 -14.39 1.50 -6.79
N GLN A 139 -15.66 1.16 -6.51
CA GLN A 139 -15.99 0.02 -5.66
C GLN A 139 -15.59 -1.32 -6.29
N GLU A 140 -15.86 -1.52 -7.59
CA GLU A 140 -15.42 -2.71 -8.30
C GLU A 140 -13.89 -2.80 -8.36
N TYR A 141 -13.20 -1.69 -8.62
CA TYR A 141 -11.75 -1.65 -8.59
C TYR A 141 -11.18 -2.03 -7.22
N LEU A 142 -11.69 -1.44 -6.13
CA LEU A 142 -11.14 -1.63 -4.78
C LEU A 142 -11.45 -3.02 -4.22
N PHE A 143 -12.71 -3.47 -4.35
CA PHE A 143 -13.22 -4.66 -3.66
C PHE A 143 -13.50 -5.85 -4.59
N GLY A 144 -13.29 -5.69 -5.90
CA GLY A 144 -13.37 -6.78 -6.87
C GLY A 144 -12.18 -7.73 -6.82
N ARG A 145 -12.10 -8.60 -7.83
CA ARG A 145 -11.02 -9.59 -7.94
C ARG A 145 -9.70 -8.90 -8.27
N ARG A 146 -8.74 -8.98 -7.34
CA ARG A 146 -7.41 -8.40 -7.55
C ARG A 146 -6.68 -9.00 -8.77
N PRO A 147 -5.98 -8.16 -9.57
CA PRO A 147 -5.17 -8.62 -10.68
C PRO A 147 -3.97 -9.41 -10.14
N ALA A 148 -3.61 -10.47 -10.84
CA ALA A 148 -2.40 -11.20 -10.51
C ALA A 148 -1.17 -10.38 -10.92
N LEU A 149 -0.24 -10.19 -9.98
CA LEU A 149 1.08 -9.64 -10.30
C LEU A 149 1.81 -10.50 -11.34
N PRO A 150 2.75 -9.94 -12.12
CA PRO A 150 3.62 -10.70 -13.00
C PRO A 150 4.30 -11.86 -12.27
N LYS A 151 4.51 -13.01 -12.93
CA LYS A 151 5.13 -14.20 -12.32
C LYS A 151 6.45 -13.88 -11.61
N ARG A 152 7.28 -13.01 -12.18
CA ARG A 152 8.57 -12.57 -11.62
C ARG A 152 8.46 -11.77 -10.31
N LEU A 153 7.29 -11.22 -10.00
CA LEU A 153 7.04 -10.35 -8.85
C LEU A 153 6.13 -10.98 -7.81
N ARG A 154 5.64 -12.21 -8.01
CA ARG A 154 4.65 -12.83 -7.11
C ARG A 154 5.20 -14.06 -6.38
N VAL A 155 4.89 -14.17 -5.09
CA VAL A 155 5.05 -15.39 -4.29
C VAL A 155 3.92 -16.39 -4.62
N GLY A 156 2.74 -15.89 -4.98
CA GLY A 156 1.55 -16.70 -5.27
C GLY A 156 0.87 -17.27 -4.01
N LYS A 157 1.09 -16.66 -2.85
CA LYS A 157 0.51 -17.04 -1.56
C LYS A 157 0.01 -15.80 -0.82
N SER A 158 -0.98 -15.98 0.06
CA SER A 158 -1.38 -14.94 1.02
C SER A 158 -0.31 -14.73 2.08
N PHE A 159 -0.19 -13.48 2.57
CA PHE A 159 0.72 -13.16 3.67
C PHE A 159 0.30 -13.88 4.96
N TYR A 160 -0.95 -13.71 5.35
CA TYR A 160 -1.52 -14.37 6.53
C TYR A 160 -1.59 -15.89 6.35
N LEU A 161 -1.15 -16.61 7.37
CA LEU A 161 -1.37 -18.06 7.43
C LEU A 161 -2.85 -18.27 7.78
N VAL A 162 -3.60 -18.88 6.86
CA VAL A 162 -4.99 -19.25 7.09
C VAL A 162 -5.05 -20.17 8.32
N ARG A 163 -5.88 -19.81 9.30
CA ARG A 163 -6.42 -20.75 10.29
C ARG A 163 -7.85 -21.06 9.90
#